data_AF-A0A8T4WK05-F1
#
_entry.id   AF-A0A8T4WK05-F1
#
_cell.length_a   1.000
_cell.length_b   1.000
_cell.length_c   1.000
_cell.angle_alpha   90.00
_cell.angle_beta   90.00
_cell.angle_gamma   90.00
#
_symmetry.space_group_name_H-M   'P 1'
#
loop_
_entity.id
_entity.type
_entity.pdbx_description
1 polymer ?
#
loop_
_entity_poly.entity_id
_entity_poly.type
_entity_poly.pdbx_seq_one_letter_code
_entity_poly.pdbx_strand_id
1 'polypeptide(L)'
;MKSVKSILLIAALFCSLLVANSVVAETGIETDPEDDVIAFDQNLNTGETEQTETSDVPGADIVEVSYDRVDGGTEVTISFKVNDRGQIETLDLYGMEDEEELLDLLMNSSDPLPLAYSAFVMTDQFEYEIVYEGGNCTLNYGDELEYAIDGNEFSATFNLNAANESITKIGAQSFFMDFSLTSSKVYMDAAPDSFLFKAEITAPSTANTGEEVEFTGATYNLADLFGMGVTETNYTYEWDFDDGSSGSGESVTHSYQYPGSYSVELTVTDSEGTKTSTTWTVTVSEGSASNGDSSDNEGNVDSGDGTESDNTLMIFIAIIGIIVVIGVVALVVVIRR
;
A
#
# COMPACT_ATOMS: atom_id res chain seq x y z
N MET A 1 -42.31 -51.97 -5.85
CA MET A 1 -41.17 -51.24 -6.46
C MET A 1 -41.60 -49.80 -6.74
N LYS A 2 -41.10 -48.81 -5.99
CA LYS A 2 -41.45 -47.37 -6.12
C LYS A 2 -40.22 -46.44 -6.17
N SER A 3 -39.02 -47.00 -6.41
CA SER A 3 -37.74 -46.35 -6.03
C SER A 3 -36.77 -46.14 -7.21
N VAL A 4 -37.25 -45.98 -8.44
CA VAL A 4 -36.39 -45.88 -9.65
C VAL A 4 -36.73 -44.67 -10.55
N LYS A 5 -37.90 -44.06 -10.41
CA LYS A 5 -38.30 -42.90 -11.26
C LYS A 5 -37.92 -41.52 -10.73
N SER A 6 -37.45 -41.39 -9.49
CA SER A 6 -37.06 -40.08 -8.91
C SER A 6 -35.60 -39.69 -9.16
N ILE A 7 -34.74 -40.65 -9.53
CA ILE A 7 -33.30 -40.42 -9.70
C ILE A 7 -32.98 -39.70 -11.02
N LEU A 8 -33.77 -39.97 -12.07
CA LEU A 8 -33.59 -39.43 -13.42
C LEU A 8 -34.00 -37.94 -13.58
N LEU A 9 -34.58 -37.30 -12.55
CA LEU A 9 -34.89 -35.86 -12.58
C LEU A 9 -33.82 -35.02 -11.86
N ILE A 10 -33.10 -35.60 -10.90
CA ILE A 10 -32.05 -34.89 -10.15
C ILE A 10 -30.79 -34.70 -11.01
N ALA A 11 -30.44 -35.72 -11.81
CA ALA A 11 -29.34 -35.62 -12.79
C ALA A 11 -29.57 -34.58 -13.90
N ALA A 12 -30.80 -34.09 -14.09
CA ALA A 12 -31.14 -33.06 -15.06
C ALA A 12 -31.27 -31.65 -14.47
N LEU A 13 -31.32 -31.51 -13.13
CA LEU A 13 -31.37 -30.21 -12.44
C LEU A 13 -29.99 -29.75 -11.92
N PHE A 14 -29.00 -30.65 -11.88
CA PHE A 14 -27.60 -30.34 -11.57
C PHE A 14 -26.74 -30.06 -12.81
N CYS A 15 -27.37 -29.72 -13.94
CA CYS A 15 -26.71 -29.39 -15.21
C CYS A 15 -27.02 -27.94 -15.66
N SER A 16 -27.45 -27.09 -14.72
CA SER A 16 -27.90 -25.72 -14.99
C SER A 16 -27.48 -24.70 -13.91
N LEU A 17 -26.32 -24.91 -13.29
CA LEU A 17 -25.54 -23.81 -12.70
C LEU A 17 -24.04 -24.12 -12.63
N LEU A 18 -23.50 -24.75 -13.69
CA LEU A 18 -22.13 -24.42 -14.06
C LEU A 18 -22.21 -23.05 -14.73
N VAL A 19 -22.12 -21.98 -13.92
CA VAL A 19 -21.63 -20.73 -14.47
C VAL A 19 -20.21 -21.06 -14.90
N ALA A 20 -20.00 -21.14 -16.21
CA ALA A 20 -18.68 -20.87 -16.72
C ALA A 20 -18.43 -19.40 -16.38
N ASN A 21 -17.76 -19.15 -15.25
CA ASN A 21 -16.84 -18.04 -15.22
C ASN A 21 -15.85 -18.39 -16.33
N SER A 22 -16.11 -17.89 -17.53
CA SER A 22 -15.04 -17.22 -18.24
C SER A 22 -14.53 -16.20 -17.26
N VAL A 23 -13.44 -16.57 -16.59
CA VAL A 23 -12.45 -15.56 -16.23
C VAL A 23 -12.06 -14.89 -17.57
N VAL A 24 -11.67 -13.64 -17.48
CA VAL A 24 -11.34 -12.81 -18.64
C VAL A 24 -9.95 -12.30 -18.39
N ALA A 25 -9.17 -12.11 -19.46
CA ALA A 25 -7.92 -11.37 -19.36
C ALA A 25 -8.19 -10.03 -18.67
N GLU A 26 -7.44 -9.75 -17.61
CA GLU A 26 -7.58 -8.53 -16.81
C GLU A 26 -6.69 -7.48 -17.47
N THR A 27 -7.26 -6.34 -17.87
CA THR A 27 -6.57 -5.33 -18.67
C THR A 27 -6.85 -3.94 -18.10
N GLY A 28 -5.79 -3.18 -17.80
CA GLY A 28 -5.88 -1.79 -17.35
C GLY A 28 -5.07 -0.87 -18.24
N ILE A 29 -5.49 0.40 -18.28
CA ILE A 29 -4.78 1.48 -18.95
C ILE A 29 -5.07 2.79 -18.22
N GLU A 30 -4.02 3.51 -17.90
CA GLU A 30 -4.04 4.85 -17.30
C GLU A 30 -3.12 5.75 -18.13
N THR A 31 -3.38 7.06 -18.14
CA THR A 31 -2.68 8.02 -18.99
C THR A 31 -2.31 9.28 -18.22
N ASP A 32 -1.13 9.82 -18.48
CA ASP A 32 -0.79 11.21 -18.18
C ASP A 32 -0.99 12.05 -19.47
N PRO A 33 -1.96 12.98 -19.49
CA PRO A 33 -2.14 13.97 -20.56
C PRO A 33 -1.60 15.37 -20.19
N GLU A 34 -1.06 15.54 -18.99
CA GLU A 34 -0.48 16.75 -18.45
C GLU A 34 1.03 16.88 -18.83
N ASP A 35 1.80 15.77 -18.86
CA ASP A 35 3.16 15.69 -19.45
C ASP A 35 4.19 16.60 -18.71
N ASP A 36 4.08 16.69 -17.37
CA ASP A 36 4.77 17.66 -16.50
C ASP A 36 5.93 17.04 -15.66
N VAL A 37 7.09 17.74 -15.59
CA VAL A 37 8.31 17.22 -14.91
C VAL A 37 8.60 17.92 -13.58
N ILE A 38 8.69 17.13 -12.50
CA ILE A 38 9.06 17.56 -11.15
C ILE A 38 10.59 17.65 -11.04
N ALA A 39 11.13 18.86 -10.83
CA ALA A 39 12.56 19.07 -10.63
C ALA A 39 12.92 19.41 -9.17
N PHE A 40 13.99 18.79 -8.69
CA PHE A 40 14.59 18.98 -7.36
C PHE A 40 15.99 19.58 -7.54
N ASP A 41 16.24 20.80 -7.03
CA ASP A 41 17.59 21.41 -7.02
C ASP A 41 18.14 21.43 -5.59
N GLN A 42 19.14 20.58 -5.30
CA GLN A 42 19.78 20.53 -3.98
C GLN A 42 21.07 21.35 -3.98
N ASN A 43 21.09 22.40 -3.17
CA ASN A 43 22.29 23.19 -2.93
C ASN A 43 23.18 22.50 -1.89
N LEU A 44 24.13 21.71 -2.35
CA LEU A 44 25.11 20.98 -1.54
C LEU A 44 25.96 21.85 -0.58
N ASN A 45 25.91 23.18 -0.70
CA ASN A 45 26.60 24.12 0.21
C ASN A 45 25.71 24.63 1.36
N THR A 46 24.39 24.56 1.25
CA THR A 46 23.44 24.99 2.31
C THR A 46 22.58 23.86 2.86
N GLY A 47 22.38 22.77 2.10
CA GLY A 47 21.47 21.68 2.45
C GLY A 47 20.00 22.02 2.21
N GLU A 48 19.73 23.10 1.48
CA GLU A 48 18.38 23.49 1.06
C GLU A 48 18.06 22.85 -0.30
N THR A 49 16.86 22.30 -0.42
CA THR A 49 16.31 21.78 -1.68
C THR A 49 15.12 22.66 -2.06
N GLU A 50 15.09 23.19 -3.28
CA GLU A 50 13.87 23.77 -3.86
C GLU A 50 13.27 22.76 -4.85
N GLN A 51 11.97 22.49 -4.72
CA GLN A 51 11.18 21.78 -5.71
C GLN A 51 10.47 22.79 -6.60
N THR A 52 10.44 22.53 -7.89
CA THR A 52 9.65 23.28 -8.86
C THR A 52 9.12 22.35 -9.94
N GLU A 53 7.82 22.46 -10.23
CA GLU A 53 7.26 22.14 -11.55
C GLU A 53 8.15 22.79 -12.63
N THR A 54 8.66 22.00 -13.57
CA THR A 54 9.47 22.49 -14.68
C THR A 54 8.88 22.05 -16.00
N SER A 55 9.02 22.91 -17.01
CA SER A 55 8.64 22.60 -18.39
C SER A 55 9.37 21.34 -18.85
N ASP A 56 8.59 20.26 -19.03
CA ASP A 56 8.76 19.14 -19.94
C ASP A 56 10.15 18.97 -20.57
N VAL A 57 10.89 17.98 -20.05
CA VAL A 57 12.33 17.80 -20.29
C VAL A 57 12.54 16.79 -21.44
N PRO A 58 13.24 17.17 -22.53
CA PRO A 58 13.45 16.28 -23.68
C PRO A 58 14.10 14.94 -23.28
N GLY A 59 13.28 13.88 -23.24
CA GLY A 59 13.70 12.54 -22.82
C GLY A 59 12.76 11.90 -21.78
N ALA A 60 12.21 12.72 -20.87
CA ALA A 60 11.60 12.31 -19.60
C ALA A 60 10.12 12.70 -19.52
N ASP A 61 9.30 12.01 -20.32
CA ASP A 61 7.89 12.30 -20.52
C ASP A 61 7.10 10.97 -20.73
N ILE A 62 6.59 10.29 -19.69
CA ILE A 62 5.74 9.08 -19.79
C ILE A 62 4.27 9.51 -19.91
N VAL A 63 3.53 8.97 -20.89
CA VAL A 63 2.14 9.39 -21.19
C VAL A 63 1.08 8.30 -21.03
N GLU A 64 1.48 7.04 -20.96
CA GLU A 64 0.55 5.90 -20.87
C GLU A 64 1.21 4.75 -20.10
N VAL A 65 0.46 4.14 -19.18
CA VAL A 65 0.82 2.87 -18.53
C VAL A 65 -0.35 1.91 -18.67
N SER A 66 -0.06 0.67 -19.05
CA SER A 66 -1.08 -0.37 -19.28
C SER A 66 -0.61 -1.72 -18.75
N TYR A 67 -1.56 -2.61 -18.47
CA TYR A 67 -1.25 -4.01 -18.21
C TYR A 67 -2.21 -4.97 -18.92
N ASP A 68 -1.70 -6.15 -19.25
CA ASP A 68 -2.44 -7.32 -19.72
C ASP A 68 -2.09 -8.52 -18.81
N ARG A 69 -3.10 -9.15 -18.20
CA ARG A 69 -2.94 -10.36 -17.38
C ARG A 69 -3.56 -11.58 -18.07
N VAL A 70 -2.84 -12.70 -18.05
CA VAL A 70 -3.34 -13.97 -18.58
C VAL A 70 -4.55 -14.48 -17.79
N ASP A 71 -5.55 -14.97 -18.53
CA ASP A 71 -6.83 -15.45 -18.02
C ASP A 71 -6.72 -16.40 -16.80
N GLY A 72 -7.05 -15.90 -15.61
CA GLY A 72 -6.99 -16.64 -14.35
C GLY A 72 -5.58 -17.08 -13.93
N GLY A 73 -4.54 -16.41 -14.44
CA GLY A 73 -3.14 -16.75 -14.25
C GLY A 73 -2.38 -15.84 -13.27
N THR A 74 -1.10 -16.17 -13.14
CA THR A 74 -0.06 -15.36 -12.47
C THR A 74 0.68 -14.44 -13.46
N GLU A 75 0.76 -14.82 -14.73
CA GLU A 75 1.48 -14.07 -15.78
C GLU A 75 0.79 -12.72 -16.06
N VAL A 76 1.54 -11.64 -15.81
CA VAL A 76 1.17 -10.24 -16.05
C VAL A 76 2.23 -9.62 -16.94
N THR A 77 1.81 -8.84 -17.94
CA THR A 77 2.68 -7.90 -18.65
C THR A 77 2.25 -6.49 -18.28
N ILE A 78 3.17 -5.70 -17.71
CA ILE A 78 3.03 -4.24 -17.61
C ILE A 78 3.78 -3.58 -18.77
N SER A 79 3.32 -2.43 -19.23
CA SER A 79 3.97 -1.64 -20.28
C SER A 79 3.77 -0.15 -20.05
N PHE A 80 4.74 0.66 -20.44
CA PHE A 80 4.65 2.12 -20.41
C PHE A 80 5.18 2.74 -21.71
N LYS A 81 4.70 3.95 -22.04
CA LYS A 81 5.08 4.70 -23.24
C LYS A 81 5.62 6.07 -22.89
N VAL A 82 6.78 6.42 -23.43
CA VAL A 82 7.23 7.82 -23.47
C VAL A 82 6.66 8.54 -24.70
N ASN A 83 6.47 9.86 -24.61
CA ASN A 83 5.88 10.66 -25.67
C ASN A 83 6.76 10.72 -26.95
N ASP A 84 6.29 11.41 -28.00
CA ASP A 84 7.00 11.57 -29.30
C ASP A 84 8.39 12.29 -29.21
N ARG A 85 8.77 12.80 -28.03
CA ARG A 85 10.05 13.48 -27.73
C ARG A 85 11.02 12.59 -26.96
N GLY A 86 10.51 11.72 -26.09
CA GLY A 86 11.30 10.77 -25.30
C GLY A 86 11.93 9.65 -26.14
N GLN A 87 12.88 8.94 -25.55
CA GLN A 87 13.39 7.64 -26.02
C GLN A 87 13.82 6.79 -24.80
N ILE A 88 13.55 5.48 -24.85
CA ILE A 88 13.95 4.57 -23.76
C ILE A 88 15.38 4.09 -24.04
N GLU A 89 16.35 4.66 -23.33
CA GLU A 89 17.77 4.48 -23.65
C GLU A 89 18.34 3.13 -23.20
N THR A 90 18.94 2.40 -24.14
CA THR A 90 19.60 1.10 -23.89
C THR A 90 21.12 1.26 -23.70
N LEU A 91 21.57 2.25 -22.92
CA LEU A 91 22.99 2.45 -22.63
C LEU A 91 23.46 1.46 -21.56
N ASP A 92 24.20 0.41 -21.95
CA ASP A 92 24.69 -0.65 -21.05
C ASP A 92 25.70 -0.11 -20.02
N LEU A 93 25.20 0.39 -18.88
CA LEU A 93 26.01 0.95 -17.80
C LEU A 93 26.82 -0.12 -17.06
N TYR A 94 26.26 -1.33 -16.94
CA TYR A 94 26.83 -2.41 -16.13
C TYR A 94 27.83 -3.29 -16.91
N GLY A 95 27.81 -3.23 -18.25
CA GLY A 95 28.78 -3.86 -19.14
C GLY A 95 30.08 -3.05 -19.35
N MET A 96 30.19 -1.84 -18.81
CA MET A 96 31.43 -1.04 -18.89
C MET A 96 32.53 -1.65 -18.01
N GLU A 97 33.59 -2.18 -18.64
CA GLU A 97 34.75 -2.77 -17.94
C GLU A 97 35.74 -1.72 -17.38
N ASP A 98 35.61 -0.44 -17.73
CA ASP A 98 36.55 0.64 -17.36
C ASP A 98 35.96 1.57 -16.29
N GLU A 99 36.49 1.48 -15.06
CA GLU A 99 36.10 2.32 -13.93
C GLU A 99 36.41 3.81 -14.14
N GLU A 100 37.42 4.18 -14.97
CA GLU A 100 37.70 5.60 -15.27
C GLU A 100 36.70 6.16 -16.30
N GLU A 101 36.25 5.38 -17.29
CA GLU A 101 35.23 5.81 -18.27
C GLU A 101 33.85 5.98 -17.60
N LEU A 102 33.46 5.05 -16.72
CA LEU A 102 32.25 5.17 -15.91
C LEU A 102 32.28 6.39 -14.98
N LEU A 103 33.42 6.68 -14.33
CA LEU A 103 33.56 7.85 -13.47
C LEU A 103 33.62 9.18 -14.24
N ASP A 104 34.16 9.20 -15.47
CA ASP A 104 34.14 10.41 -16.32
C ASP A 104 32.71 10.71 -16.79
N LEU A 105 31.93 9.68 -17.16
CA LEU A 105 30.50 9.79 -17.47
C LEU A 105 29.69 10.28 -16.26
N LEU A 106 29.96 9.76 -15.06
CA LEU A 106 29.24 10.11 -13.83
C LEU A 106 29.60 11.48 -13.24
N MET A 107 30.77 12.06 -13.54
CA MET A 107 31.27 13.25 -12.82
C MET A 107 31.79 14.40 -13.70
N ASN A 108 32.04 14.19 -15.00
CA ASN A 108 32.63 15.20 -15.89
C ASN A 108 31.84 15.41 -17.20
N SER A 109 30.81 14.60 -17.47
CA SER A 109 29.88 14.84 -18.58
C SER A 109 29.11 16.17 -18.39
N SER A 110 28.74 16.80 -19.50
CA SER A 110 27.83 17.97 -19.53
C SER A 110 26.37 17.58 -19.78
N ASP A 111 26.14 16.29 -19.86
CA ASP A 111 24.98 15.65 -20.45
C ASP A 111 24.38 14.78 -19.33
N PRO A 112 23.04 14.70 -19.17
CA PRO A 112 22.44 13.97 -18.05
C PRO A 112 22.79 12.48 -18.09
N LEU A 113 22.73 11.82 -16.93
CA LEU A 113 22.77 10.37 -16.89
C LEU A 113 21.57 9.78 -17.68
N PRO A 114 21.71 8.60 -18.30
CA PRO A 114 20.60 7.96 -19.01
C PRO A 114 19.43 7.77 -18.05
N LEU A 115 18.21 7.92 -18.55
CA LEU A 115 17.01 7.77 -17.73
C LEU A 115 16.92 6.38 -17.11
N ALA A 116 16.61 6.35 -15.83
CA ALA A 116 16.06 5.18 -15.16
C ALA A 116 14.53 5.28 -15.19
N TYR A 117 13.87 4.13 -15.26
CA TYR A 117 12.43 3.99 -15.26
C TYR A 117 12.03 2.94 -14.22
N SER A 118 11.02 3.22 -13.39
CA SER A 118 10.37 2.22 -12.55
C SER A 118 8.91 2.07 -12.97
N ALA A 119 8.39 0.85 -12.98
CA ALA A 119 6.99 0.54 -13.25
C ALA A 119 6.49 -0.47 -12.23
N PHE A 120 5.28 -0.29 -11.70
CA PHE A 120 4.76 -1.14 -10.62
C PHE A 120 3.36 -1.69 -10.90
N VAL A 121 3.12 -2.88 -10.34
CA VAL A 121 1.79 -3.48 -10.19
C VAL A 121 1.57 -3.69 -8.69
N MET A 122 0.52 -3.08 -8.14
CA MET A 122 0.05 -3.38 -6.79
C MET A 122 -1.13 -4.37 -6.87
N THR A 123 -1.14 -5.33 -5.94
CA THR A 123 -2.29 -6.23 -5.74
C THR A 123 -2.93 -5.99 -4.37
N ASP A 124 -3.93 -6.78 -4.01
CA ASP A 124 -4.49 -6.82 -2.66
C ASP A 124 -3.56 -7.49 -1.62
N GLN A 125 -2.42 -8.04 -2.04
CA GLN A 125 -1.47 -8.79 -1.18
C GLN A 125 -0.02 -8.29 -1.27
N PHE A 126 0.45 -7.86 -2.45
CA PHE A 126 1.87 -7.58 -2.73
C PHE A 126 2.05 -6.39 -3.68
N GLU A 127 3.31 -5.98 -3.81
CA GLU A 127 3.75 -4.86 -4.63
C GLU A 127 4.93 -5.35 -5.48
N TYR A 128 4.79 -5.25 -6.80
CA TYR A 128 5.73 -5.77 -7.79
C TYR A 128 6.32 -4.58 -8.55
N GLU A 129 7.57 -4.23 -8.26
CA GLU A 129 8.28 -3.11 -8.88
C GLU A 129 9.32 -3.62 -9.88
N ILE A 130 9.24 -3.11 -11.11
CA ILE A 130 10.13 -3.37 -12.22
C ILE A 130 11.00 -2.13 -12.43
N VAL A 131 12.29 -2.22 -12.14
CA VAL A 131 13.24 -1.11 -12.36
C VAL A 131 14.10 -1.41 -13.60
N TYR A 132 14.03 -0.52 -14.58
CA TYR A 132 14.86 -0.49 -15.78
C TYR A 132 15.87 0.67 -15.69
N GLU A 133 17.15 0.34 -15.61
CA GLU A 133 18.26 1.31 -15.55
C GLU A 133 19.38 0.83 -16.47
N GLY A 134 19.89 1.71 -17.34
CA GLY A 134 21.14 1.47 -18.07
C GLY A 134 21.23 0.13 -18.83
N GLY A 135 20.19 -0.25 -19.59
CA GLY A 135 20.16 -1.50 -20.33
C GLY A 135 19.88 -2.76 -19.50
N ASN A 136 19.68 -2.64 -18.18
CA ASN A 136 19.38 -3.72 -17.26
C ASN A 136 17.95 -3.58 -16.71
N CYS A 137 17.26 -4.70 -16.48
CA CYS A 137 15.92 -4.72 -15.92
C CYS A 137 15.88 -5.67 -14.72
N THR A 138 15.26 -5.21 -13.64
CA THR A 138 15.15 -5.96 -12.37
C THR A 138 13.71 -5.96 -11.86
N LEU A 139 13.38 -6.92 -11.01
CA LEU A 139 12.06 -7.07 -10.37
C LEU A 139 12.30 -7.25 -8.86
N ASN A 140 11.64 -6.46 -8.01
CA ASN A 140 11.87 -6.47 -6.56
C ASN A 140 11.24 -7.69 -5.85
N TYR A 141 10.14 -8.21 -6.40
CA TYR A 141 9.32 -9.28 -5.85
C TYR A 141 8.61 -10.04 -6.99
N GLY A 142 8.55 -11.37 -6.94
CA GLY A 142 8.03 -12.22 -8.03
C GLY A 142 9.14 -13.02 -8.73
N ASP A 143 8.75 -13.75 -9.79
CA ASP A 143 9.61 -14.68 -10.54
C ASP A 143 9.39 -14.53 -12.07
N GLU A 144 10.36 -15.02 -12.86
CA GLU A 144 10.31 -15.13 -14.34
C GLU A 144 10.09 -13.79 -15.09
N LEU A 145 10.92 -12.78 -14.78
CA LEU A 145 10.99 -11.51 -15.54
C LEU A 145 11.57 -11.70 -16.95
N GLU A 146 10.79 -11.36 -17.97
CA GLU A 146 11.26 -11.05 -19.33
C GLU A 146 10.87 -9.61 -19.69
N TYR A 147 11.66 -8.90 -20.51
CA TYR A 147 11.34 -7.52 -20.92
C TYR A 147 11.73 -7.23 -22.38
N ALA A 148 11.12 -6.20 -22.96
CA ALA A 148 11.38 -5.73 -24.31
C ALA A 148 11.14 -4.21 -24.42
N ILE A 149 11.74 -3.60 -25.46
CA ILE A 149 11.56 -2.19 -25.84
C ILE A 149 11.32 -2.15 -27.35
N ASP A 150 10.26 -1.48 -27.81
CA ASP A 150 10.00 -1.20 -29.24
C ASP A 150 9.83 0.31 -29.44
N GLY A 151 10.94 0.99 -29.73
CA GLY A 151 11.00 2.44 -29.88
C GLY A 151 10.80 3.17 -28.54
N ASN A 152 9.58 3.65 -28.32
CA ASN A 152 9.20 4.47 -27.16
C ASN A 152 8.29 3.71 -26.18
N GLU A 153 8.04 2.42 -26.43
CA GLU A 153 7.23 1.54 -25.57
C GLU A 153 8.15 0.50 -24.90
N PHE A 154 8.09 0.42 -23.57
CA PHE A 154 8.71 -0.65 -22.76
C PHE A 154 7.63 -1.61 -22.30
N SER A 155 7.94 -2.91 -22.28
CA SER A 155 7.07 -3.96 -21.75
C SER A 155 7.86 -4.93 -20.88
N ALA A 156 7.35 -5.29 -19.71
CA ALA A 156 7.90 -6.31 -18.82
C ALA A 156 6.82 -7.35 -18.45
N THR A 157 7.13 -8.62 -18.68
CA THR A 157 6.29 -9.78 -18.33
C THR A 157 6.90 -10.50 -17.13
N PHE A 158 6.08 -10.84 -16.14
CA PHE A 158 6.50 -11.52 -14.91
C PHE A 158 5.33 -12.30 -14.28
N ASN A 159 5.61 -13.11 -13.25
CA ASN A 159 4.57 -13.81 -12.48
C ASN A 159 4.25 -13.12 -11.14
N LEU A 160 2.96 -12.89 -10.91
CA LEU A 160 2.39 -12.72 -9.56
C LEU A 160 2.64 -14.00 -8.72
N ASN A 161 2.77 -13.84 -7.41
CA ASN A 161 2.98 -14.94 -6.48
C ASN A 161 1.74 -15.89 -6.41
N ALA A 162 0.52 -15.39 -6.57
CA ALA A 162 -0.70 -16.19 -6.60
C ALA A 162 -1.77 -15.70 -7.59
N ALA A 163 -2.37 -16.63 -8.33
CA ALA A 163 -3.43 -16.36 -9.32
C ALA A 163 -4.77 -15.87 -8.73
N ASN A 164 -4.89 -15.77 -7.40
CA ASN A 164 -6.05 -15.19 -6.71
C ASN A 164 -5.81 -13.76 -6.20
N GLU A 165 -4.63 -13.19 -6.42
CA GLU A 165 -4.37 -11.77 -6.22
C GLU A 165 -5.19 -10.96 -7.23
N SER A 166 -5.75 -9.84 -6.78
CA SER A 166 -6.51 -8.88 -7.59
C SER A 166 -5.62 -7.66 -7.85
N ILE A 167 -5.49 -7.20 -9.09
CA ILE A 167 -4.69 -6.01 -9.37
C ILE A 167 -5.47 -4.77 -8.91
N THR A 168 -4.86 -3.98 -8.04
CA THR A 168 -5.49 -2.81 -7.39
C THR A 168 -5.00 -1.49 -7.98
N LYS A 169 -3.76 -1.44 -8.50
CA LYS A 169 -3.13 -0.25 -9.06
C LYS A 169 -1.97 -0.61 -9.99
N ILE A 170 -1.75 0.23 -11.00
CA ILE A 170 -0.55 0.27 -11.84
C ILE A 170 -0.03 1.70 -11.95
N GLY A 171 1.22 1.85 -12.38
CA GLY A 171 1.81 3.12 -12.74
C GLY A 171 3.30 2.97 -13.08
N ALA A 172 3.92 4.06 -13.52
CA ALA A 172 5.33 4.15 -13.83
C ALA A 172 5.88 5.55 -13.56
N GLN A 173 7.18 5.65 -13.39
CA GLN A 173 7.91 6.90 -13.23
C GLN A 173 9.25 6.84 -13.93
N SER A 174 9.63 7.92 -14.62
CA SER A 174 11.00 8.12 -15.08
C SER A 174 11.76 9.00 -14.09
N PHE A 175 13.08 8.84 -14.03
CA PHE A 175 13.93 9.78 -13.33
C PHE A 175 15.34 9.83 -13.93
N PHE A 176 15.96 11.00 -13.84
CA PHE A 176 17.37 11.18 -14.16
C PHE A 176 18.05 12.16 -13.21
N MET A 177 19.39 12.10 -13.19
CA MET A 177 20.23 12.90 -12.31
C MET A 177 21.27 13.69 -13.12
N ASP A 178 21.37 14.99 -12.84
CA ASP A 178 22.42 15.91 -13.31
C ASP A 178 23.36 16.22 -12.14
N PHE A 179 24.61 15.73 -12.23
CA PHE A 179 25.64 15.86 -11.20
C PHE A 179 26.66 16.97 -11.52
N SER A 180 26.18 18.21 -11.61
CA SER A 180 27.05 19.38 -11.74
C SER A 180 27.86 19.67 -10.47
N LEU A 181 29.11 20.12 -10.65
CA LEU A 181 30.02 20.57 -9.58
C LEU A 181 29.48 21.73 -8.72
N THR A 182 28.36 22.35 -9.09
CA THR A 182 27.71 23.43 -8.33
C THR A 182 26.34 23.08 -7.75
N SER A 183 25.70 22.00 -8.23
CA SER A 183 24.30 21.67 -7.95
C SER A 183 24.02 20.23 -8.41
N SER A 184 23.47 19.39 -7.53
CA SER A 184 22.90 18.11 -7.94
C SER A 184 21.41 18.29 -8.19
N LYS A 185 20.95 17.98 -9.40
CA LYS A 185 19.54 18.02 -9.77
C LYS A 185 19.00 16.62 -10.01
N VAL A 186 17.80 16.35 -9.50
CA VAL A 186 17.01 15.17 -9.86
C VAL A 186 15.77 15.67 -10.57
N TYR A 187 15.37 14.98 -11.63
CA TYR A 187 14.14 15.24 -12.35
C TYR A 187 13.33 13.94 -12.37
N MET A 188 12.01 14.06 -12.20
CA MET A 188 11.07 12.93 -12.20
C MET A 188 9.83 13.29 -13.01
N ASP A 189 9.35 12.35 -13.81
CA ASP A 189 8.01 12.38 -14.44
C ASP A 189 7.29 11.07 -14.08
N ALA A 190 5.96 11.08 -13.96
CA ALA A 190 5.21 9.95 -13.41
C ALA A 190 3.83 9.78 -14.08
N ALA A 191 3.61 8.60 -14.65
CA ALA A 191 2.39 8.28 -15.39
C ALA A 191 1.55 7.19 -14.72
N PRO A 192 0.22 7.40 -14.59
CA PRO A 192 -0.39 8.72 -14.40
C PRO A 192 0.16 9.40 -13.11
N ASP A 193 -0.20 10.66 -12.86
CA ASP A 193 -0.01 11.39 -11.58
C ASP A 193 -0.37 10.58 -10.31
N SER A 194 -1.21 9.55 -10.45
CA SER A 194 -1.60 8.69 -9.34
C SER A 194 -0.44 7.79 -8.89
N PHE A 195 -0.15 7.82 -7.58
CA PHE A 195 0.88 7.03 -6.87
C PHE A 195 2.24 7.70 -6.61
N LEU A 196 2.32 9.04 -6.64
CA LEU A 196 3.24 9.76 -5.72
C LEU A 196 3.07 9.27 -4.26
N PHE A 197 1.84 8.89 -3.87
CA PHE A 197 1.57 8.23 -2.59
C PHE A 197 0.48 7.14 -2.66
N LYS A 198 0.56 6.23 -1.68
CA LYS A 198 -0.33 5.10 -1.38
C LYS A 198 -0.96 5.29 -0.01
N ALA A 199 -2.22 4.88 0.18
CA ALA A 199 -2.88 4.84 1.48
C ALA A 199 -3.03 3.41 2.00
N GLU A 200 -2.89 3.23 3.32
CA GLU A 200 -3.11 1.95 4.00
C GLU A 200 -3.99 2.13 5.25
N ILE A 201 -4.72 1.09 5.66
CA ILE A 201 -5.56 1.08 6.87
C ILE A 201 -4.98 0.08 7.87
N THR A 202 -4.80 0.52 9.12
CA THR A 202 -4.59 -0.35 10.28
C THR A 202 -5.85 -0.34 11.16
N ALA A 203 -6.51 -1.49 11.28
CA ALA A 203 -7.67 -1.69 12.15
C ALA A 203 -7.84 -3.19 12.51
N PRO A 204 -8.63 -3.54 13.54
CA PRO A 204 -9.11 -4.92 13.75
C PRO A 204 -9.99 -5.39 12.57
N SER A 205 -9.90 -6.68 12.20
CA SER A 205 -10.80 -7.29 11.20
C SER A 205 -12.09 -7.88 11.78
N THR A 206 -12.26 -7.83 13.11
CA THR A 206 -13.44 -8.36 13.81
C THR A 206 -13.81 -7.50 15.02
N ALA A 207 -15.11 -7.33 15.28
CA ALA A 207 -15.64 -6.61 16.45
C ALA A 207 -16.97 -7.19 16.94
N ASN A 208 -17.46 -6.72 18.09
CA ASN A 208 -18.80 -7.01 18.61
C ASN A 208 -19.76 -5.82 18.35
N THR A 209 -21.06 -6.09 18.36
CA THR A 209 -22.11 -5.07 18.25
C THR A 209 -21.98 -4.04 19.37
N GLY A 210 -21.81 -2.77 19.02
CA GLY A 210 -21.60 -1.67 19.99
C GLY A 210 -20.21 -1.61 20.62
N GLU A 211 -19.23 -2.36 20.12
CA GLU A 211 -17.81 -2.19 20.45
C GLU A 211 -17.23 -1.01 19.65
N GLU A 212 -16.39 -0.21 20.29
CA GLU A 212 -15.69 0.91 19.66
C GLU A 212 -14.39 0.42 19.02
N VAL A 213 -14.28 0.59 17.70
CA VAL A 213 -13.18 0.13 16.86
C VAL A 213 -12.37 1.34 16.41
N GLU A 214 -11.06 1.30 16.64
CA GLU A 214 -10.10 2.30 16.19
C GLU A 214 -9.60 1.95 14.77
N PHE A 215 -9.63 2.93 13.88
CA PHE A 215 -9.10 2.87 12.52
C PHE A 215 -8.04 3.96 12.37
N THR A 216 -6.86 3.58 11.88
CA THR A 216 -5.78 4.54 11.59
C THR A 216 -5.36 4.37 10.13
N GLY A 217 -5.36 5.48 9.40
CA GLY A 217 -4.85 5.59 8.05
C GLY A 217 -3.37 5.93 8.07
N ALA A 218 -2.63 5.42 7.11
CA ALA A 218 -1.23 5.77 6.86
C ALA A 218 -1.04 6.16 5.40
N THR A 219 -0.03 6.98 5.13
CA THR A 219 0.42 7.34 3.78
C THR A 219 1.87 6.96 3.59
N TYR A 220 2.17 6.39 2.41
CA TYR A 220 3.52 6.07 1.97
C TYR A 220 3.75 6.83 0.67
N ASN A 221 4.71 7.77 0.67
CA ASN A 221 5.13 8.48 -0.54
C ASN A 221 6.36 7.77 -1.14
N LEU A 222 6.40 7.58 -2.46
CA LEU A 222 7.52 6.87 -3.09
C LEU A 222 8.84 7.65 -2.98
N ALA A 223 8.81 8.99 -2.97
CA ALA A 223 10.02 9.80 -2.76
C ALA A 223 10.61 9.66 -1.33
N ASP A 224 9.82 9.28 -0.34
CA ASP A 224 10.35 8.96 1.00
C ASP A 224 11.11 7.62 1.02
N LEU A 225 10.75 6.65 0.15
CA LEU A 225 11.45 5.37 0.04
C LEU A 225 12.89 5.54 -0.50
N PHE A 226 13.09 6.48 -1.44
CA PHE A 226 14.40 6.90 -1.91
C PHE A 226 15.16 7.80 -0.92
N GLY A 227 14.57 8.11 0.24
CA GLY A 227 15.17 8.96 1.27
C GLY A 227 15.25 10.44 0.87
N MET A 228 14.48 10.87 -0.14
CA MET A 228 14.51 12.24 -0.66
C MET A 228 13.81 13.24 0.28
N GLY A 229 12.99 12.75 1.22
CA GLY A 229 12.47 13.52 2.35
C GLY A 229 11.45 14.58 1.96
N VAL A 230 10.33 14.15 1.38
CA VAL A 230 9.24 15.03 0.95
C VAL A 230 8.39 15.45 2.15
N THR A 231 8.92 16.41 2.92
CA THR A 231 8.30 16.83 4.18
C THR A 231 6.95 17.54 3.99
N GLU A 232 5.88 16.84 4.38
CA GLU A 232 4.53 17.39 4.64
C GLU A 232 3.75 17.92 3.42
N THR A 233 3.54 17.07 2.41
CA THR A 233 2.24 17.08 1.70
C THR A 233 1.11 16.97 2.72
N ASN A 234 0.18 17.94 2.73
CA ASN A 234 -0.88 18.00 3.73
C ASN A 234 -2.05 17.08 3.35
N TYR A 235 -1.92 15.80 3.68
CA TYR A 235 -2.94 14.80 3.41
C TYR A 235 -4.24 15.03 4.20
N THR A 236 -5.37 14.93 3.50
CA THR A 236 -6.72 14.90 4.08
C THR A 236 -7.29 13.49 3.97
N TYR A 237 -7.80 12.98 5.09
CA TYR A 237 -8.27 11.60 5.24
C TYR A 237 -9.80 11.60 5.41
N GLU A 238 -10.52 10.93 4.51
CA GLU A 238 -11.98 10.80 4.47
C GLU A 238 -12.35 9.31 4.60
N TRP A 239 -13.28 8.95 5.50
CA TRP A 239 -13.67 7.55 5.76
C TRP A 239 -15.15 7.30 5.48
N ASP A 240 -15.49 6.19 4.83
CA ASP A 240 -16.85 5.60 4.80
C ASP A 240 -16.81 4.25 5.53
N PHE A 241 -17.79 4.00 6.41
CA PHE A 241 -17.87 2.80 7.24
C PHE A 241 -18.84 1.73 6.70
N ASP A 242 -19.43 1.90 5.50
CA ASP A 242 -20.37 0.94 4.86
C ASP A 242 -21.66 0.66 5.68
N ASP A 243 -21.92 1.48 6.71
CA ASP A 243 -23.19 1.50 7.46
C ASP A 243 -24.01 2.79 7.25
N GLY A 244 -23.51 3.69 6.38
CA GLY A 244 -24.08 5.00 6.11
C GLY A 244 -23.58 6.13 7.02
N SER A 245 -22.57 5.86 7.86
CA SER A 245 -21.79 6.88 8.58
C SER A 245 -20.40 7.06 7.99
N SER A 246 -19.75 8.19 8.32
CA SER A 246 -18.46 8.61 7.78
C SER A 246 -17.59 9.28 8.84
N GLY A 247 -16.27 9.27 8.62
CA GLY A 247 -15.24 9.85 9.48
C GLY A 247 -14.28 10.77 8.74
N SER A 248 -13.45 11.50 9.47
CA SER A 248 -12.44 12.41 8.89
C SER A 248 -11.24 12.58 9.81
N GLY A 249 -10.03 12.54 9.25
CA GLY A 249 -8.76 12.61 9.97
C GLY A 249 -7.98 11.29 9.95
N GLU A 250 -6.68 11.37 10.22
CA GLU A 250 -5.72 10.25 10.14
C GLU A 250 -6.13 9.05 11.03
N SER A 251 -6.72 9.30 12.20
CA SER A 251 -7.26 8.27 13.09
C SER A 251 -8.66 8.63 13.55
N VAL A 252 -9.55 7.63 13.56
CA VAL A 252 -10.98 7.75 13.88
C VAL A 252 -11.47 6.52 14.66
N THR A 253 -12.49 6.69 15.49
CA THR A 253 -13.20 5.55 16.13
C THR A 253 -14.65 5.47 15.67
N HIS A 254 -15.16 4.24 15.51
CA HIS A 254 -16.54 3.96 15.10
C HIS A 254 -17.11 2.74 15.84
N SER A 255 -18.44 2.60 15.90
CA SER A 255 -19.10 1.43 16.52
C SER A 255 -20.38 1.02 15.77
N TYR A 256 -20.43 -0.25 15.39
CA TYR A 256 -21.51 -0.80 14.55
C TYR A 256 -22.71 -1.26 15.39
N GLN A 257 -23.91 -0.81 15.02
CA GLN A 257 -25.15 -1.11 15.75
C GLN A 257 -25.75 -2.48 15.45
N TYR A 258 -25.27 -3.17 14.41
CA TYR A 258 -25.79 -4.46 13.95
C TYR A 258 -24.66 -5.42 13.56
N PRO A 259 -24.84 -6.74 13.75
CA PRO A 259 -23.91 -7.74 13.21
C PRO A 259 -23.96 -7.75 11.68
N GLY A 260 -22.79 -7.91 11.06
CA GLY A 260 -22.62 -7.75 9.61
C GLY A 260 -21.17 -7.93 9.18
N SER A 261 -20.90 -7.67 7.91
CA SER A 261 -19.55 -7.48 7.38
C SER A 261 -19.55 -6.14 6.66
N TYR A 262 -18.62 -5.26 7.01
CA TYR A 262 -18.56 -3.88 6.54
C TYR A 262 -17.24 -3.64 5.82
N SER A 263 -17.29 -3.05 4.63
CA SER A 263 -16.13 -2.73 3.80
C SER A 263 -15.73 -1.26 3.97
N VAL A 264 -14.97 -0.97 5.03
CA VAL A 264 -14.54 0.40 5.36
C VAL A 264 -13.60 0.92 4.28
N GLU A 265 -13.92 2.06 3.67
CA GLU A 265 -13.06 2.74 2.70
C GLU A 265 -12.38 3.94 3.34
N LEU A 266 -11.07 4.05 3.16
CA LEU A 266 -10.28 5.26 3.40
C LEU A 266 -9.94 5.89 2.05
N THR A 267 -10.36 7.13 1.83
CA THR A 267 -9.84 8.00 0.77
C THR A 267 -8.86 8.99 1.38
N VAL A 268 -7.66 9.09 0.80
CA VAL A 268 -6.70 10.14 1.11
C VAL A 268 -6.53 11.07 -0.10
N THR A 269 -6.46 12.37 0.16
CA THR A 269 -6.21 13.43 -0.84
C THR A 269 -5.03 14.28 -0.40
N ASP A 270 -4.13 14.66 -1.29
CA ASP A 270 -3.02 15.57 -0.97
C ASP A 270 -3.40 17.08 -1.08
N SER A 271 -2.39 17.94 -1.18
CA SER A 271 -2.50 19.39 -1.31
C SER A 271 -2.91 19.88 -2.70
N GLU A 272 -2.60 19.12 -3.77
CA GLU A 272 -2.94 19.47 -5.14
C GLU A 272 -4.34 18.97 -5.53
N GLY A 273 -4.78 17.86 -4.93
CA GLY A 273 -6.09 17.27 -5.12
C GLY A 273 -6.06 15.81 -5.62
N THR A 274 -4.87 15.24 -5.78
CA THR A 274 -4.68 13.85 -6.20
C THR A 274 -5.18 12.92 -5.10
N LYS A 275 -5.97 11.92 -5.49
CA LYS A 275 -6.65 11.00 -4.57
C LYS A 275 -6.12 9.58 -4.69
N THR A 276 -6.19 8.86 -3.58
CA THR A 276 -6.03 7.41 -3.53
C THR A 276 -7.00 6.85 -2.50
N SER A 277 -7.58 5.67 -2.73
CA SER A 277 -8.36 4.97 -1.70
C SER A 277 -7.89 3.54 -1.48
N THR A 278 -8.34 2.95 -0.37
CA THR A 278 -8.03 1.60 0.08
C THR A 278 -9.14 1.10 0.99
N THR A 279 -9.33 -0.22 1.10
CA THR A 279 -10.49 -0.83 1.79
C THR A 279 -10.09 -1.87 2.84
N TRP A 280 -10.77 -1.86 3.99
CA TRP A 280 -10.57 -2.81 5.08
C TRP A 280 -11.88 -3.45 5.54
N THR A 281 -11.94 -4.79 5.59
CA THR A 281 -13.15 -5.51 5.99
C THR A 281 -13.22 -5.77 7.50
N VAL A 282 -14.31 -5.36 8.14
CA VAL A 282 -14.61 -5.65 9.55
C VAL A 282 -15.83 -6.56 9.67
N THR A 283 -15.67 -7.71 10.34
CA THR A 283 -16.77 -8.63 10.67
C THR A 283 -17.32 -8.37 12.07
N VAL A 284 -18.58 -7.96 12.19
CA VAL A 284 -19.24 -7.62 13.45
C VAL A 284 -20.16 -8.75 13.91
N SER A 285 -19.96 -9.21 15.15
CA SER A 285 -20.76 -10.28 15.78
C SER A 285 -21.80 -9.72 16.77
N GLU A 286 -22.83 -10.52 17.11
CA GLU A 286 -23.79 -10.16 18.17
C GLU A 286 -23.08 -10.00 19.53
N GLY A 287 -23.22 -8.82 20.14
CA GLY A 287 -22.62 -8.54 21.45
C GLY A 287 -23.23 -9.41 22.56
N SER A 288 -22.38 -10.09 23.35
CA SER A 288 -22.83 -10.92 24.47
C SER A 288 -23.45 -10.09 25.59
N ALA A 289 -24.78 -9.95 25.58
CA ALA A 289 -25.53 -9.21 26.58
C ALA A 289 -25.30 -9.79 27.99
N SER A 290 -24.62 -9.01 28.85
CA SER A 290 -24.44 -9.33 30.26
C SER A 290 -25.78 -9.20 30.99
N ASN A 291 -26.45 -10.34 31.18
CA ASN A 291 -27.82 -10.38 31.69
C ASN A 291 -27.81 -10.14 33.22
N GLY A 292 -28.01 -8.88 33.62
CA GLY A 292 -28.04 -8.45 35.02
C GLY A 292 -29.25 -9.01 35.78
N ASP A 293 -29.08 -10.21 36.35
CA ASP A 293 -30.13 -10.89 37.12
C ASP A 293 -30.61 -10.02 38.29
N SER A 294 -31.90 -9.74 38.30
CA SER A 294 -32.52 -8.73 39.17
C SER A 294 -33.45 -9.41 40.17
N SER A 295 -32.89 -9.81 41.32
CA SER A 295 -33.63 -10.46 42.41
C SER A 295 -33.90 -9.51 43.58
N ASP A 296 -35.12 -8.98 43.66
CA ASP A 296 -35.59 -8.19 44.82
C ASP A 296 -35.69 -9.04 46.09
N ASN A 297 -35.26 -8.50 47.24
CA ASN A 297 -35.96 -8.69 48.51
C ASN A 297 -35.61 -7.57 49.53
N GLU A 298 -36.57 -7.20 50.38
CA GLU A 298 -36.43 -6.08 51.33
C GLU A 298 -35.74 -6.48 52.65
N GLY A 299 -34.99 -5.56 53.27
CA GLY A 299 -34.22 -5.82 54.50
C GLY A 299 -33.75 -4.58 55.26
N ASN A 300 -34.67 -3.84 55.87
CA ASN A 300 -34.39 -2.67 56.72
C ASN A 300 -33.59 -2.99 58.00
N VAL A 301 -32.55 -2.21 58.33
CA VAL A 301 -32.27 -1.59 59.66
C VAL A 301 -30.96 -0.76 59.70
N ASP A 302 -31.13 0.53 60.00
CA ASP A 302 -30.35 1.45 60.87
C ASP A 302 -28.81 1.69 60.77
N SER A 303 -28.46 2.99 60.89
CA SER A 303 -27.25 3.66 61.41
C SER A 303 -25.81 3.19 61.11
N GLY A 304 -24.99 4.15 60.67
CA GLY A 304 -23.77 4.48 61.43
C GLY A 304 -22.43 4.44 60.68
N ASP A 305 -21.89 5.63 60.41
CA ASP A 305 -20.48 5.95 60.11
C ASP A 305 -19.43 5.13 60.90
N GLY A 306 -18.29 4.81 60.26
CA GLY A 306 -17.09 4.30 60.96
C GLY A 306 -16.28 3.18 60.27
N THR A 307 -15.59 3.51 59.19
CA THR A 307 -14.32 2.88 58.70
C THR A 307 -13.93 1.46 59.14
N GLU A 308 -13.78 0.55 58.18
CA GLU A 308 -12.47 -0.07 57.91
C GLU A 308 -12.39 -0.54 56.44
N SER A 309 -11.21 -0.40 55.81
CA SER A 309 -11.00 -0.75 54.40
C SER A 309 -10.42 -2.15 54.27
N ASP A 310 -11.08 -3.05 53.55
CA ASP A 310 -10.63 -4.43 53.35
C ASP A 310 -9.31 -4.52 52.56
N ASN A 311 -8.19 -4.52 53.30
CA ASN A 311 -6.83 -4.56 52.76
C ASN A 311 -6.49 -5.87 52.01
N THR A 312 -7.40 -6.85 51.97
CA THR A 312 -7.24 -8.13 51.28
C THR A 312 -6.97 -7.96 49.79
N LEU A 313 -7.68 -7.06 49.09
CA LEU A 313 -7.54 -6.91 47.64
C LEU A 313 -6.17 -6.32 47.24
N MET A 314 -5.70 -5.32 47.99
CA MET A 314 -4.39 -4.69 47.79
C MET A 314 -3.22 -5.67 47.97
N ILE A 315 -3.33 -6.59 48.92
CA ILE A 315 -2.27 -7.58 49.20
C ILE A 315 -2.09 -8.55 48.03
N PHE A 316 -3.17 -9.01 47.37
CA PHE A 316 -3.06 -9.88 46.19
C PHE A 316 -2.39 -9.18 45.01
N ILE A 317 -2.76 -7.92 44.72
CA ILE A 317 -2.17 -7.14 43.62
C ILE A 317 -0.67 -6.89 43.88
N ALA A 318 -0.30 -6.55 45.12
CA ALA A 318 1.10 -6.33 45.52
C ALA A 318 1.96 -7.61 45.37
N ILE A 319 1.43 -8.78 45.74
CA ILE A 319 2.14 -10.07 45.61
C ILE A 319 2.37 -10.42 44.14
N ILE A 320 1.37 -10.23 43.27
CA ILE A 320 1.50 -10.50 41.82
C ILE A 320 2.56 -9.57 41.21
N GLY A 321 2.53 -8.27 41.52
CA GLY A 321 3.53 -7.32 41.03
C GLY A 321 4.97 -7.67 41.45
N ILE A 322 5.17 -8.10 42.71
CA ILE A 322 6.48 -8.52 43.21
C ILE A 322 6.98 -9.78 42.49
N ILE A 323 6.11 -10.76 42.21
CA ILE A 323 6.49 -11.98 41.47
C ILE A 323 6.92 -11.65 40.04
N VAL A 324 6.19 -10.78 39.34
CA VAL A 324 6.54 -10.34 37.98
C VAL A 324 7.89 -9.61 37.97
N VAL A 325 8.10 -8.65 38.88
CA VAL A 325 9.36 -7.89 38.97
C VAL A 325 10.56 -8.80 39.28
N ILE A 326 10.42 -9.75 40.22
CA ILE A 326 11.50 -10.70 40.52
C ILE A 326 11.79 -11.62 39.33
N GLY A 327 10.75 -12.08 38.61
CA GLY A 327 10.90 -12.87 37.39
C GLY A 327 11.66 -12.13 36.28
N VAL A 328 11.27 -10.89 35.99
CA VAL A 328 11.93 -10.05 34.98
C VAL A 328 13.38 -9.72 35.37
N VAL A 329 13.65 -9.38 36.64
CA VAL A 329 15.02 -9.13 37.11
C VAL A 329 15.89 -10.38 37.03
N ALA A 330 15.36 -11.56 37.38
CA ALA A 330 16.08 -12.82 37.24
C ALA A 330 16.41 -13.13 35.76
N LEU A 331 15.45 -12.93 34.85
CA LEU A 331 15.65 -13.11 33.41
C LEU A 331 16.74 -12.18 32.85
N VAL A 332 16.69 -10.89 33.20
CA VAL A 332 17.69 -9.88 32.76
C VAL A 332 19.09 -10.18 33.34
N VAL A 333 19.19 -10.72 34.56
CA VAL A 333 20.47 -11.13 35.16
C VAL A 333 21.05 -12.40 34.53
N VAL A 334 20.20 -13.31 34.02
CA VAL A 334 20.64 -14.49 33.25
C VAL A 334 21.11 -14.09 31.85
N ILE A 335 20.44 -13.12 31.20
CA ILE A 335 20.81 -12.62 29.86
C ILE A 335 22.10 -11.76 29.90
N ARG A 336 22.49 -11.22 31.07
CA ARG A 336 23.70 -10.40 31.27
C ARG A 336 24.87 -11.15 31.93
N ARG A 337 25.00 -12.46 31.69
CA ARG A 337 26.07 -13.32 32.25
C ARG A 337 26.66 -14.29 31.26
#